data_AF-A0A7J7H7Z9-F1
#
_entry.id   AF-A0A7J7H7Z9-F1
#
_cell.length_a   1.000
_cell.length_b   1.000
_cell.length_c   1.000
_cell.angle_alpha   90.00
_cell.angle_beta   90.00
_cell.angle_gamma   90.00
#
_symmetry.space_group_name_H-M   'P 1'
#
loop_
_entity.id
_entity.type
_entity.pdbx_description
1 polymer ?
#
loop_
_entity_poly.entity_id
_entity_poly.type
_entity_poly.pdbx_seq_one_letter_code
_entity_poly.pdbx_strand_id
1 'polypeptide(L)'
;MARLFNNTKDFCFVTVNTFSIKSSKVFLINPVDPLSGLTLVWECEALAHCIIEHHKGFLYLFTDAAKGGQPVDYHYLLCSLVDISAPRKWENIFIDDRELIIEDVDFCDTHLVLIVREGRKFKLCSVALPLPTREGAVHLKELNPHFLPLPKYVSQISPGPNYDYYSSTMRFTISSPVAWLLALVILPARSNMMICVGLITYLALVSVLIT
;
A
#
# COMPACT_ATOMS: atom_id res chain seq x y z
N MET A 1 -8.09 -14.38 19.80
CA MET A 1 -8.54 -13.97 18.46
C MET A 1 -8.72 -12.47 18.49
N ALA A 2 -7.97 -11.72 17.69
CA ALA A 2 -8.09 -10.27 17.61
C ALA A 2 -9.04 -9.88 16.47
N ARG A 3 -9.76 -8.77 16.63
CA ARG A 3 -10.58 -8.16 15.58
C ARG A 3 -10.16 -6.70 15.40
N LEU A 4 -9.87 -6.31 14.18
CA LEU A 4 -9.52 -4.94 13.81
C LEU A 4 -10.55 -4.44 12.79
N PHE A 5 -11.03 -3.21 12.98
CA PHE A 5 -11.96 -2.55 12.08
C PHE A 5 -11.24 -1.37 11.44
N ASN A 6 -11.24 -1.32 10.12
CA ASN A 6 -10.70 -0.20 9.34
C ASN A 6 -11.69 0.19 8.24
N ASN A 7 -11.52 1.37 7.67
CA ASN A 7 -12.18 1.74 6.41
C ASN A 7 -11.18 1.54 5.27
N THR A 8 -11.66 1.22 4.08
CA THR A 8 -10.89 1.52 2.87
C THR A 8 -10.70 3.02 2.78
N LYS A 9 -9.61 3.49 2.16
CA LYS A 9 -9.28 4.92 2.14
C LYS A 9 -10.35 5.81 1.52
N ASP A 10 -11.07 5.27 0.54
CA ASP A 10 -12.16 5.96 -0.13
C ASP A 10 -13.51 5.82 0.61
N PHE A 11 -13.51 5.20 1.79
CA PHE A 11 -14.68 4.94 2.64
C PHE A 11 -15.80 4.13 1.96
N CYS A 12 -15.51 3.46 0.84
CA CYS A 12 -16.50 2.63 0.16
C CYS A 12 -16.82 1.34 0.93
N PHE A 13 -15.87 0.82 1.73
CA PHE A 13 -16.06 -0.37 2.52
C PHE A 13 -15.47 -0.23 3.93
N VAL A 14 -16.10 -0.90 4.89
CA VAL A 14 -15.48 -1.20 6.19
C VAL A 14 -14.87 -2.59 6.10
N THR A 15 -13.60 -2.71 6.47
CA THR A 15 -12.90 -3.99 6.59
C THR A 15 -12.95 -4.47 8.04
N VAL A 16 -13.24 -5.76 8.22
CA VAL A 16 -13.19 -6.44 9.52
C VAL A 16 -12.17 -7.55 9.41
N ASN A 17 -11.00 -7.34 10.02
CA ASN A 17 -9.92 -8.31 9.97
C ASN A 17 -9.93 -9.13 11.25
N THR A 18 -9.91 -10.45 11.11
CA THR A 18 -9.88 -11.38 12.24
C THR A 18 -8.63 -12.24 12.17
N PHE A 19 -7.81 -12.18 13.21
CA PHE A 19 -6.50 -12.82 13.23
C PHE A 19 -6.31 -13.78 14.41
N SER A 20 -5.63 -14.88 14.12
CA SER A 20 -5.17 -15.87 15.08
C SER A 20 -3.93 -16.57 14.54
N ILE A 21 -3.20 -17.28 15.41
CA ILE A 21 -2.07 -18.13 14.99
C ILE A 21 -2.47 -19.22 13.98
N LYS A 22 -3.78 -19.55 13.88
CA LYS A 22 -4.29 -20.62 13.01
C LYS A 22 -4.90 -20.11 11.71
N SER A 23 -5.31 -18.84 11.66
CA SER A 23 -6.01 -18.28 10.51
C SER A 23 -6.08 -16.77 10.56
N SER A 24 -6.09 -16.17 9.37
CA SER A 24 -6.38 -14.76 9.13
C SER A 24 -7.53 -14.68 8.15
N LYS A 25 -8.53 -13.84 8.43
CA LYS A 25 -9.70 -13.63 7.57
C LYS A 25 -10.01 -12.15 7.47
N VAL A 26 -10.47 -11.73 6.31
CA VAL A 26 -10.95 -10.37 6.08
C VAL A 26 -12.38 -10.41 5.56
N PHE A 27 -13.23 -9.64 6.22
CA PHE A 27 -14.61 -9.43 5.82
C PHE A 27 -14.81 -7.98 5.36
N LEU A 28 -15.73 -7.76 4.43
CA LEU A 28 -16.22 -6.45 4.06
C LEU A 28 -17.64 -6.23 4.57
N ILE A 29 -17.93 -4.99 4.96
CA ILE A 29 -19.29 -4.47 5.14
C ILE A 29 -19.48 -3.38 4.09
N ASN A 30 -20.58 -3.47 3.35
CA ASN A 30 -21.03 -2.38 2.48
C ASN A 30 -21.75 -1.32 3.35
N PRO A 31 -21.20 -0.11 3.53
CA PRO A 31 -21.82 0.92 4.37
C PRO A 31 -23.16 1.42 3.80
N VAL A 32 -23.39 1.26 2.49
CA VAL A 32 -24.65 1.63 1.83
C VAL A 32 -25.76 0.61 2.11
N ASP A 33 -25.39 -0.63 2.44
CA ASP A 33 -26.32 -1.68 2.85
C ASP A 33 -25.74 -2.51 4.02
N PRO A 34 -25.69 -1.93 5.24
CA PRO A 34 -25.06 -2.59 6.38
C PRO A 34 -25.83 -3.85 6.85
N LEU A 35 -27.08 -4.01 6.42
CA LEU A 35 -27.91 -5.18 6.74
C LEU A 35 -27.58 -6.39 5.87
N SER A 36 -26.88 -6.20 4.75
CA SER A 36 -26.33 -7.30 3.94
C SER A 36 -25.33 -8.18 4.72
N GLY A 37 -24.82 -7.68 5.85
CA GLY A 37 -23.96 -8.43 6.76
C GLY A 37 -22.50 -8.44 6.32
N LEU A 38 -21.74 -9.38 6.90
CA LEU A 38 -20.30 -9.53 6.65
C LEU A 38 -20.06 -10.44 5.44
N THR A 39 -19.37 -9.93 4.43
CA THR A 39 -18.94 -10.72 3.28
C THR A 39 -17.48 -11.14 3.46
N LEU A 40 -17.21 -12.44 3.56
CA LEU A 40 -15.83 -12.96 3.57
C LEU A 40 -15.20 -12.75 2.19
N VAL A 41 -14.07 -12.02 2.13
CA VAL A 41 -13.39 -11.73 0.86
C VAL A 41 -12.02 -12.39 0.74
N TRP A 42 -11.39 -12.73 1.85
CA TRP A 42 -10.10 -13.40 1.86
C TRP A 42 -9.88 -14.17 3.16
N GLU A 43 -9.21 -15.32 3.06
CA GLU A 43 -8.75 -16.09 4.21
C GLU A 43 -7.45 -16.86 3.91
N CYS A 44 -6.66 -17.12 4.95
CA CYS A 44 -5.50 -18.01 4.89
C CYS A 44 -5.35 -18.84 6.18
N GLU A 45 -4.68 -19.99 6.07
CA GLU A 45 -4.44 -20.96 7.16
C GLU A 45 -3.19 -20.64 7.99
N ALA A 46 -3.00 -19.38 8.36
CA ALA A 46 -1.92 -18.94 9.24
C ALA A 46 -2.19 -17.50 9.72
N LEU A 47 -1.38 -17.04 10.67
CA LEU A 47 -1.25 -15.60 10.90
C LEU A 47 -0.53 -14.97 9.71
N ALA A 48 -1.16 -13.97 9.09
CA ALA A 48 -0.59 -13.16 8.02
C ALA A 48 -0.98 -11.70 8.25
N HIS A 49 -0.06 -10.78 7.91
CA HIS A 49 -0.40 -9.39 7.75
C HIS A 49 -1.29 -9.25 6.51
N CYS A 50 -2.44 -8.60 6.65
CA CYS A 50 -3.31 -8.32 5.51
C CYS A 50 -4.01 -6.97 5.64
N ILE A 51 -3.92 -6.18 4.57
CA ILE A 51 -4.62 -4.90 4.41
C ILE A 51 -5.43 -4.99 3.12
N ILE A 52 -6.71 -4.60 3.17
CA ILE A 52 -7.55 -4.47 1.98
C ILE A 52 -7.84 -3.01 1.73
N GLU A 53 -7.59 -2.56 0.51
CA GLU A 53 -7.96 -1.25 -0.01
C GLU A 53 -8.90 -1.39 -1.19
N HIS A 54 -9.75 -0.38 -1.39
CA HIS A 54 -10.63 -0.27 -2.54
C HIS A 54 -10.21 0.90 -3.43
N HIS A 55 -10.25 0.66 -4.74
CA HIS A 55 -10.02 1.70 -5.74
C HIS A 55 -10.78 1.37 -7.02
N LYS A 56 -11.74 2.22 -7.39
CA LYS A 56 -12.47 2.20 -8.67
C LYS A 56 -12.99 0.81 -9.10
N GLY A 57 -13.65 0.09 -8.20
CA GLY A 57 -14.27 -1.22 -8.49
C GLY A 57 -13.34 -2.41 -8.30
N PHE A 58 -12.11 -2.19 -7.83
CA PHE A 58 -11.15 -3.24 -7.50
C PHE A 58 -10.83 -3.23 -6.01
N LEU A 59 -10.66 -4.41 -5.45
CA LEU A 59 -10.06 -4.65 -4.15
C LEU A 59 -8.58 -5.01 -4.34
N TYR A 60 -7.74 -4.35 -3.56
CA TYR A 60 -6.32 -4.61 -3.47
C TYR A 60 -6.04 -5.23 -2.12
N LEU A 61 -5.38 -6.38 -2.11
CA LEU A 61 -4.96 -7.06 -0.89
C LEU A 61 -3.44 -7.05 -0.80
N PHE A 62 -2.93 -6.41 0.23
CA PHE A 62 -1.52 -6.43 0.58
C PHE A 62 -1.29 -7.45 1.68
N THR A 63 -0.43 -8.44 1.46
CA THR A 63 -0.22 -9.51 2.44
C THR A 63 1.14 -10.20 2.33
N ASP A 64 1.58 -10.82 3.42
CA ASP A 64 2.75 -11.71 3.52
C ASP A 64 2.33 -13.20 3.68
N ALA A 65 1.07 -13.52 3.38
CA ALA A 65 0.55 -14.88 3.55
C ALA A 65 1.33 -15.90 2.72
N ALA A 66 1.45 -17.12 3.24
CA ALA A 66 2.17 -18.21 2.61
C ALA A 66 1.66 -18.49 1.18
N LYS A 67 2.57 -18.49 0.19
CA LYS A 67 2.25 -18.82 -1.20
C LYS A 67 2.34 -20.33 -1.40
N GLY A 68 1.24 -20.96 -1.81
CA GLY A 68 1.19 -22.43 -1.97
C GLY A 68 1.53 -23.19 -0.68
N GLY A 69 1.21 -22.61 0.48
CA GLY A 69 1.54 -23.17 1.79
C GLY A 69 2.98 -22.95 2.25
N GLN A 70 3.84 -22.29 1.46
CA GLN A 70 5.19 -21.94 1.85
C GLN A 70 5.26 -20.51 2.41
N PRO A 71 5.79 -20.31 3.62
CA PRO A 71 6.02 -18.97 4.16
C PRO A 71 6.88 -18.11 3.23
N VAL A 72 6.60 -16.81 3.19
CA VAL A 72 7.40 -15.82 2.47
C VAL A 72 7.88 -14.76 3.44
N ASP A 73 9.01 -14.13 3.14
CA ASP A 73 9.63 -13.06 3.95
C ASP A 73 9.43 -11.67 3.31
N TYR A 74 8.44 -11.56 2.43
CA TYR A 74 8.09 -10.34 1.71
C TYR A 74 6.57 -10.17 1.60
N HIS A 75 6.15 -8.93 1.43
CA HIS A 75 4.76 -8.64 1.09
C HIS A 75 4.55 -8.63 -0.42
N TYR A 76 3.35 -8.96 -0.84
CA TYR A 76 2.92 -8.90 -2.23
C TYR A 76 1.49 -8.34 -2.32
N LEU A 77 1.11 -7.94 -3.54
CA LEU A 77 -0.15 -7.28 -3.81
C LEU A 77 -1.00 -8.14 -4.74
N LEU A 78 -2.23 -8.41 -4.31
CA LEU A 78 -3.25 -9.13 -5.07
C LEU A 78 -4.38 -8.18 -5.47
N CYS A 79 -5.04 -8.44 -6.59
CA CYS A 79 -6.19 -7.68 -7.08
C CYS A 79 -7.41 -8.59 -7.29
N SER A 80 -8.61 -8.02 -7.13
CA SER A 80 -9.86 -8.65 -7.52
C SER A 80 -10.97 -7.63 -7.79
N LEU A 81 -11.87 -7.92 -8.74
CA LEU A 81 -13.04 -7.07 -9.04
C LEU A 81 -14.11 -7.17 -7.95
N VAL A 82 -14.53 -6.05 -7.35
CA VAL A 82 -15.49 -5.98 -6.22
C VAL A 82 -16.76 -6.81 -6.47
N ASP A 83 -17.35 -6.71 -7.66
CA ASP A 83 -18.69 -7.25 -7.94
C ASP A 83 -18.74 -8.77 -8.15
N ILE A 84 -17.62 -9.47 -8.05
CA ILE A 84 -17.58 -10.93 -8.18
C ILE A 84 -18.00 -11.59 -6.86
N SER A 85 -19.08 -12.37 -6.90
CA SER A 85 -19.54 -13.22 -5.79
C SER A 85 -18.51 -14.28 -5.41
N ALA A 86 -18.51 -14.71 -4.15
CA ALA A 86 -17.58 -15.74 -3.66
C ALA A 86 -17.72 -17.09 -4.42
N PRO A 87 -16.61 -17.83 -4.67
CA PRO A 87 -15.25 -17.53 -4.28
C PRO A 87 -14.59 -16.47 -5.17
N ARG A 88 -14.01 -15.46 -4.52
CA ARG A 88 -13.33 -14.35 -5.18
C ARG A 88 -12.00 -14.83 -5.77
N LYS A 89 -11.79 -14.60 -7.07
CA LYS A 89 -10.49 -14.84 -7.72
C LYS A 89 -9.55 -13.69 -7.39
N TRP A 90 -8.43 -13.98 -6.75
CA TRP A 90 -7.35 -13.05 -6.46
C TRP A 90 -6.18 -13.28 -7.43
N GLU A 91 -5.68 -12.22 -8.05
CA GLU A 91 -4.59 -12.29 -9.02
C GLU A 91 -3.40 -11.46 -8.55
N ASN A 92 -2.18 -11.96 -8.75
CA ASN A 92 -0.98 -11.19 -8.42
C ASN A 92 -0.89 -9.98 -9.35
N ILE A 93 -0.64 -8.81 -8.77
CA ILE A 93 -0.37 -7.59 -9.54
C ILE A 93 1.07 -7.59 -10.02
N PHE A 94 2.00 -7.96 -9.14
CA PHE A 94 3.42 -7.97 -9.42
C PHE A 94 3.97 -9.39 -9.55
N ILE A 95 4.88 -9.57 -10.50
CA ILE A 95 5.75 -10.75 -10.55
C ILE A 95 6.78 -10.60 -9.43
N ASP A 96 7.02 -11.68 -8.67
CA ASP A 96 7.99 -11.67 -7.58
C ASP A 96 9.40 -11.37 -8.10
N ASP A 97 10.05 -10.39 -7.50
CA ASP A 97 11.42 -9.97 -7.81
C ASP A 97 12.29 -10.15 -6.56
N ARG A 98 13.28 -11.04 -6.62
CA ARG A 98 14.17 -11.31 -5.47
C ARG A 98 15.11 -10.15 -5.15
N GLU A 99 15.33 -9.26 -6.12
CA GLU A 99 16.18 -8.09 -5.93
C GLU A 99 15.41 -6.91 -5.37
N LEU A 100 14.11 -6.82 -5.65
CA LEU A 100 13.23 -5.72 -5.25
C LEU A 100 12.03 -6.25 -4.46
N ILE A 101 12.11 -6.08 -3.15
CA ILE A 101 11.09 -6.52 -2.19
C ILE A 101 10.14 -5.38 -1.89
N ILE A 102 8.82 -5.65 -1.87
CA ILE A 102 7.82 -4.69 -1.39
C ILE A 102 7.73 -4.83 0.13
N GLU A 103 7.98 -3.73 0.82
CA GLU A 103 7.97 -3.66 2.29
C GLU A 103 6.62 -3.15 2.79
N ASP A 104 6.06 -2.15 2.12
CA ASP A 104 4.79 -1.54 2.48
C ASP A 104 4.15 -0.86 1.26
N VAL A 105 2.85 -0.59 1.35
CA VAL A 105 2.05 0.02 0.29
C VAL A 105 1.12 1.09 0.84
N ASP A 106 0.95 2.15 0.07
CA ASP A 106 -0.04 3.18 0.35
C ASP A 106 -0.76 3.63 -0.93
N PHE A 107 -1.99 4.14 -0.78
CA PHE A 107 -2.88 4.48 -1.90
C PHE A 107 -3.40 5.93 -1.82
N CYS A 108 -3.61 6.52 -2.99
CA CYS A 108 -4.52 7.63 -3.22
C CYS A 108 -5.37 7.38 -4.49
N ASP A 109 -6.21 8.33 -4.85
CA ASP A 109 -7.12 8.26 -6.01
C ASP A 109 -6.42 8.16 -7.38
N THR A 110 -5.13 8.49 -7.42
CA THR A 110 -4.33 8.61 -8.66
C THR A 110 -3.07 7.78 -8.65
N HIS A 111 -2.58 7.33 -7.48
CA HIS A 111 -1.30 6.66 -7.37
C HIS A 111 -1.31 5.54 -6.33
N LEU A 112 -0.54 4.50 -6.64
CA LEU A 112 -0.04 3.49 -5.72
C LEU A 112 1.38 3.91 -5.32
N VAL A 113 1.64 4.05 -4.03
CA VAL A 113 2.97 4.36 -3.51
C VAL A 113 3.52 3.13 -2.81
N LEU A 114 4.75 2.76 -3.15
CA LEU A 114 5.41 1.56 -2.65
C LEU A 114 6.67 1.95 -1.90
N ILE A 115 6.80 1.42 -0.68
CA ILE A 115 8.08 1.32 0.01
C ILE A 115 8.71 0.01 -0.44
N VAL A 116 9.86 0.09 -1.09
CA VAL A 116 10.55 -1.08 -1.62
C VAL A 116 11.96 -1.16 -1.09
N ARG A 117 12.49 -2.37 -0.96
CA ARG A 117 13.86 -2.63 -0.55
C ARG A 117 14.60 -3.34 -1.67
N GLU A 118 15.69 -2.71 -2.13
CA GLU A 118 16.63 -3.31 -3.06
C GLU A 118 17.92 -3.67 -2.29
N GLY A 119 18.10 -4.96 -2.02
CA GLY A 119 19.13 -5.44 -1.10
C GLY A 119 18.95 -4.89 0.32
N ARG A 120 19.79 -3.91 0.71
CA ARG A 120 19.73 -3.20 2.01
C ARG A 120 19.27 -1.75 1.90
N LYS A 121 18.88 -1.29 0.71
CA LYS A 121 18.51 0.10 0.46
C LYS A 121 17.00 0.23 0.34
N PHE A 122 16.40 1.03 1.22
CA PHE A 122 15.01 1.44 1.07
C PHE A 122 14.87 2.49 -0.02
N LYS A 123 13.84 2.35 -0.83
CA LYS A 123 13.42 3.29 -1.85
C LYS A 123 11.93 3.54 -1.69
N LEU A 124 11.49 4.70 -2.16
CA LEU A 124 10.08 5.05 -2.26
C LEU A 124 9.77 5.31 -3.73
N CYS A 125 8.72 4.71 -4.27
CA CYS A 125 8.27 5.00 -5.63
C CYS A 125 6.76 5.07 -5.74
N SER A 126 6.30 5.72 -6.80
CA SER A 126 4.88 5.78 -7.16
C SER A 126 4.63 5.19 -8.54
N VAL A 127 3.46 4.57 -8.68
CA VAL A 127 2.91 4.05 -9.93
C VAL A 127 1.54 4.68 -10.11
N ALA A 128 1.22 5.10 -11.34
CA ALA A 128 -0.09 5.68 -11.64
C ALA A 128 -1.21 4.63 -11.50
N LEU A 129 -2.35 5.07 -10.98
CA LEU A 129 -3.60 4.34 -10.94
C LEU A 129 -4.64 4.96 -11.90
N PRO A 130 -5.57 4.17 -12.46
CA PRO A 130 -5.68 2.72 -12.30
C PRO A 130 -4.52 1.99 -12.98
N LEU A 131 -4.16 0.81 -12.45
CA LEU A 131 -3.17 -0.03 -13.11
C LEU A 131 -3.69 -0.42 -14.51
N PRO A 132 -2.80 -0.51 -15.51
CA PRO A 132 -3.21 -0.90 -16.85
C PRO A 132 -3.83 -2.29 -16.81
N THR A 133 -5.02 -2.43 -17.40
CA THR A 133 -5.69 -3.73 -17.57
C THR A 133 -4.82 -4.62 -18.45
N ARG A 134 -4.09 -5.54 -17.84
CA ARG A 134 -3.22 -6.53 -18.50
C ARG A 134 -3.60 -7.91 -18.01
N GLU A 135 -3.46 -8.91 -18.88
CA GLU A 135 -3.59 -10.30 -18.48
C GLU A 135 -2.37 -10.70 -17.64
N GLY A 136 -2.60 -10.96 -16.35
CA GLY A 136 -1.59 -11.48 -15.44
C GLY A 136 -0.73 -10.42 -14.74
N ALA A 137 0.20 -10.92 -13.93
CA ALA A 137 1.12 -10.12 -13.15
C ALA A 137 2.20 -9.49 -14.04
N VAL A 138 2.71 -8.32 -13.64
CA VAL A 138 3.78 -7.61 -14.36
C VAL A 138 4.99 -7.33 -13.47
N HIS A 139 6.18 -7.17 -14.04
CA HIS A 139 7.28 -6.63 -13.26
C HIS A 139 7.02 -5.16 -12.91
N LEU A 140 7.31 -4.77 -11.67
CA LEU A 140 7.12 -3.38 -11.22
C LEU A 140 7.79 -2.36 -12.16
N LYS A 141 8.98 -2.69 -12.69
CA LYS A 141 9.73 -1.83 -13.62
C LYS A 141 8.97 -1.52 -14.91
N GLU A 142 8.09 -2.40 -15.38
CA GLU A 142 7.28 -2.20 -16.59
C GLU A 142 6.20 -1.13 -16.44
N LEU A 143 5.84 -0.79 -15.21
CA LEU A 143 4.86 0.25 -14.91
C LEU A 143 5.49 1.65 -14.84
N ASN A 144 6.78 1.77 -15.18
CA ASN A 144 7.56 3.00 -15.12
C ASN A 144 7.42 3.71 -13.76
N PRO A 145 7.78 3.04 -12.65
CA PRO A 145 7.66 3.61 -11.31
C PRO A 145 8.54 4.86 -11.21
N HIS A 146 7.97 5.93 -10.67
CA HIS A 146 8.70 7.16 -10.39
C HIS A 146 9.37 7.00 -9.03
N PHE A 147 10.70 6.85 -9.01
CA PHE A 147 11.46 6.72 -7.77
C PHE A 147 11.81 8.08 -7.17
N LEU A 148 11.61 8.19 -5.86
CA LEU A 148 11.96 9.38 -5.12
C LEU A 148 13.47 9.40 -4.82
N PRO A 149 14.19 10.50 -5.09
CA PRO A 149 15.59 10.63 -4.69
C PRO A 149 15.69 10.73 -3.17
N LEU A 150 16.13 9.66 -2.52
CA LEU A 150 16.30 9.61 -1.07
C LEU A 150 17.76 9.88 -0.64
N PRO A 151 17.98 10.35 0.60
CA PRO A 151 19.33 10.42 1.18
C PRO A 151 20.05 9.07 1.12
N LYS A 152 21.38 9.09 1.11
CA LYS A 152 22.20 7.88 0.91
C LYS A 152 22.00 6.79 1.97
N TYR A 153 21.68 7.17 3.21
CA TYR A 153 21.67 6.27 4.37
C TYR A 153 20.27 6.11 4.99
N VAL A 154 19.25 5.83 4.19
CA VAL A 154 17.93 5.51 4.74
C VAL A 154 17.94 4.14 5.43
N SER A 155 17.56 4.12 6.71
CA SER A 155 17.38 2.90 7.51
C SER A 155 15.92 2.45 7.58
N GLN A 156 14.97 3.37 7.46
CA GLN A 156 13.55 3.04 7.53
C GLN A 156 12.73 4.09 6.78
N ILE A 157 11.63 3.65 6.20
CA ILE A 157 10.56 4.51 5.69
C ILE A 157 9.28 3.99 6.33
N SER A 158 8.41 4.90 6.77
CA SER A 158 7.11 4.55 7.32
C SER A 158 6.04 5.51 6.80
N PRO A 159 4.85 5.00 6.44
CA PRO A 159 3.74 5.85 6.01
C PRO A 159 3.30 6.76 7.14
N GLY A 160 2.94 8.00 6.80
CA GLY A 160 2.34 8.98 7.70
C GLY A 160 0.82 8.95 7.66
N PRO A 161 0.14 9.95 8.26
CA PRO A 161 -1.31 10.05 8.23
C PRO A 161 -1.82 10.49 6.85
N ASN A 162 -2.08 9.52 5.98
CA ASN A 162 -2.54 9.70 4.60
C ASN A 162 -4.03 9.35 4.45
N TYR A 163 -4.88 9.96 5.27
CA TYR A 163 -6.31 9.63 5.35
C TYR A 163 -7.16 10.24 4.23
N ASP A 164 -6.72 11.36 3.64
CA ASP A 164 -7.41 12.00 2.53
C ASP A 164 -7.03 11.30 1.22
N TYR A 165 -7.92 10.43 0.75
CA TYR A 165 -7.74 9.62 -0.46
C TYR A 165 -7.54 10.45 -1.73
N TYR A 166 -8.15 11.64 -1.80
CA TYR A 166 -8.06 12.53 -2.96
C TYR A 166 -6.89 13.52 -2.86
N SER A 167 -6.06 13.40 -1.82
CA SER A 167 -4.91 14.25 -1.65
C SER A 167 -3.84 13.94 -2.69
N SER A 168 -3.35 14.98 -3.36
CA SER A 168 -2.15 14.91 -4.19
C SER A 168 -0.85 14.93 -3.36
N THR A 169 -0.94 14.77 -2.04
CA THR A 169 0.21 14.81 -1.13
C THR A 169 0.13 13.67 -0.14
N MET A 170 1.22 12.91 -0.02
CA MET A 170 1.37 11.81 0.91
C MET A 170 2.56 12.06 1.83
N ARG A 171 2.41 11.70 3.10
CA ARG A 171 3.38 11.92 4.16
C ARG A 171 4.11 10.63 4.45
N PHE A 172 5.42 10.72 4.63
CA PHE A 172 6.27 9.61 5.03
C PHE A 172 7.29 10.10 6.06
N THR A 173 7.61 9.24 7.02
CA THR A 173 8.76 9.46 7.90
C THR A 173 9.93 8.67 7.36
N ILE A 174 11.07 9.33 7.19
CA ILE A 174 12.30 8.72 6.68
C ILE A 174 13.37 8.85 7.76
N SER A 175 13.91 7.72 8.19
CA SER A 175 14.98 7.70 9.19
C SER A 175 16.30 7.28 8.58
N SER A 176 17.37 7.78 9.17
CA SER A 176 18.73 7.31 8.98
C SER A 176 19.38 7.06 10.34
N PRO A 177 20.44 6.24 10.43
CA PRO A 177 21.16 6.04 11.68
C PRO A 177 21.77 7.33 12.27
N VAL A 178 21.87 8.39 11.47
CA VAL A 178 22.51 9.66 11.82
C VAL A 178 21.53 10.84 11.97
N ALA A 179 20.27 10.70 11.54
CA ALA A 179 19.24 11.76 11.63
C ALA A 179 17.83 11.22 11.32
N TRP A 180 16.80 11.87 11.89
CA TRP A 180 15.40 11.67 11.54
C TRP A 180 14.93 12.80 10.62
N LEU A 181 14.26 12.47 9.51
CA LEU A 181 13.73 13.44 8.56
C LEU A 181 12.24 13.16 8.32
N LEU A 182 11.39 14.16 8.54
CA LEU A 182 10.02 14.09 8.06
C LEU A 182 10.04 14.44 6.56
N ALA A 183 9.61 13.51 5.72
CA ALA A 183 9.52 13.74 4.28
C ALA A 183 8.04 13.95 3.89
N LEU A 184 7.73 15.15 3.41
CA LEU A 184 6.47 15.39 2.72
C LEU A 184 6.68 15.04 1.25
N VAL A 185 5.97 14.03 0.77
CA VAL A 185 6.03 13.61 -0.64
C VAL A 185 4.83 14.19 -1.35
N ILE A 186 5.07 15.15 -2.24
CA ILE A 186 4.02 15.71 -3.10
C ILE A 186 3.99 14.85 -4.36
N LEU A 187 2.82 14.25 -4.63
CA LEU A 187 2.52 13.50 -5.84
C LEU A 187 1.68 14.41 -6.75
N PRO A 188 2.28 15.27 -7.58
CA PRO A 188 1.46 16.07 -8.48
C PRO A 188 0.74 15.15 -9.46
N ALA A 189 -0.46 15.58 -9.86
CA ALA A 189 -1.33 14.88 -10.82
C ALA A 189 -0.69 14.67 -12.21
N ARG A 190 0.53 15.18 -12.45
CA ARG A 190 1.31 15.02 -13.68
C ARG A 190 2.74 14.64 -13.32
N SER A 191 3.05 13.35 -13.37
CA SER A 191 4.36 12.69 -13.58
C SER A 191 5.59 13.07 -12.72
N ASN A 192 5.56 14.13 -11.91
CA ASN A 192 6.75 14.69 -11.28
C ASN A 192 6.67 14.61 -9.75
N MET A 193 6.94 13.46 -9.14
CA MET A 193 7.01 13.37 -7.68
C MET A 193 8.08 14.31 -7.11
N MET A 194 7.69 15.22 -6.21
CA MET A 194 8.57 16.24 -5.62
C MET A 194 8.62 16.06 -4.10
N ILE A 195 9.81 16.17 -3.51
CA ILE A 195 9.98 16.16 -2.06
C ILE A 195 9.96 17.60 -1.55
N CYS A 196 9.07 17.88 -0.60
CA CYS A 196 9.30 18.96 0.35
C CYS A 196 9.91 18.35 1.61
N VAL A 197 11.23 18.41 1.73
CA VAL A 197 11.91 17.97 2.96
C VAL A 197 11.78 19.08 4.00
N GLY A 198 11.00 18.85 5.04
CA GLY A 198 11.06 19.65 6.26
C GLY A 198 12.12 19.06 7.18
N LEU A 199 13.30 19.67 7.26
CA LEU A 199 14.29 19.29 8.28
C LEU A 199 13.74 19.70 9.65
N ILE A 200 13.21 18.76 10.43
CA ILE A 200 12.89 19.01 11.84
C ILE A 200 14.15 18.73 12.67
N THR A 201 15.07 19.69 12.64
CA THR A 201 16.00 19.92 13.74
C THR A 201 15.72 21.31 14.25
N TYR A 202 14.82 21.43 15.24
CA TYR A 202 14.34 22.68 15.85
C TYR A 202 13.84 23.75 14.84
N LEU A 203 12.51 23.84 14.67
CA LEU A 203 11.80 24.98 14.06
C LEU A 203 12.28 25.44 12.66
N ALA A 204 11.68 24.89 11.60
CA ALA A 204 11.34 25.66 10.39
C ALA A 204 10.37 24.88 9.50
N LEU A 205 9.11 25.33 9.45
CA LEU A 205 8.18 25.02 8.36
C LEU A 205 8.50 25.98 7.21
N VAL A 206 9.04 25.48 6.11
CA VAL A 206 9.07 26.20 4.83
C VAL A 206 8.50 25.27 3.77
N SER A 207 7.23 25.48 3.44
CA SER A 207 6.57 24.87 2.29
C SER A 207 6.95 25.70 1.06
N VAL A 208 7.66 25.10 0.10
CA VAL A 208 7.93 25.73 -1.19
C VAL A 208 6.98 25.12 -2.22
N LEU A 209 6.06 25.95 -2.70
CA LEU A 209 5.22 25.68 -3.86
C LEU A 209 5.97 26.14 -5.11
N ILE A 210 6.28 25.24 -6.05
CA ILE A 210 6.63 25.65 -7.41
C ILE A 210 5.82 24.78 -8.37
N THR A 211 5.12 25.50 -9.25
CA THR A 211 4.17 25.09 -10.30
C THR A 211 4.71 24.08 -11.30
#